data_AF-R9B2J1-F1
#
_entry.id   AF-R9B2J1-F1
#
_cell.length_a   1.000
_cell.length_b   1.000
_cell.length_c   1.000
_cell.angle_alpha   90.00
_cell.angle_beta   90.00
_cell.angle_gamma   90.00
#
_symmetry.space_group_name_H-M   'P 1'
#
loop_
_entity.id
_entity.type
_entity.pdbx_description
1 polymer ?
#
loop_
_entity_poly.entity_id
_entity_poly.type
_entity_poly.pdbx_seq_one_letter_code
_entity_poly.pdbx_strand_id
1 'polypeptide(L)'
;MKLSKSQRENLKQKFGGYCAYCGDELGGKWHPDHLIAVVRDLTTGKPTKPENDVYENLMPACTPCNHNKRSMSLESWRDLLTHYRDVQVIRDCSQIRHLLRFGLVQFIQKPVVFHFEKWMEQPKSKYNWSIIPEHVQFMATDEDGMACGWLVKPQIMGDAWRHQSHLSAFFNIDRRSNYLNHYRGDWKDSLEQRPEEKSQ
;
A
#
# COMPACT_ATOMS: atom_id res chain seq x y z
N MET A 1 16.57 16.08 6.88
CA MET A 1 16.14 15.74 8.24
C MET A 1 16.93 14.52 8.72
N LYS A 2 17.32 14.47 10.00
CA LYS A 2 17.94 13.28 10.61
C LYS A 2 16.86 12.49 11.37
N LEU A 3 16.61 11.25 10.95
CA LEU A 3 15.61 10.39 11.59
C LEU A 3 16.19 9.71 12.83
N SER A 4 15.37 9.56 13.86
CA SER A 4 15.64 8.64 14.98
C SER A 4 15.52 7.18 14.53
N LYS A 5 16.03 6.24 15.34
CA LYS A 5 15.88 4.80 15.05
C LYS A 5 14.41 4.38 14.96
N SER A 6 13.58 4.86 15.89
CA SER A 6 12.13 4.58 15.92
C SER A 6 11.43 5.17 14.70
N GLN A 7 11.72 6.43 14.33
CA GLN A 7 11.17 7.03 13.12
C GLN A 7 11.59 6.28 11.86
N ARG A 8 12.82 5.78 11.81
CA ARG A 8 13.30 4.99 10.67
C ARG A 8 12.55 3.66 10.56
N GLU A 9 12.30 2.98 11.67
CA GLU A 9 11.50 1.75 11.66
C GLU A 9 10.05 2.01 11.26
N ASN A 10 9.41 3.03 11.84
CA ASN A 10 8.05 3.44 11.46
C ASN A 10 7.98 3.82 9.98
N LEU A 11 8.99 4.51 9.45
CA LEU A 11 9.04 4.87 8.05
C LEU A 11 9.18 3.63 7.15
N LYS A 12 9.96 2.63 7.56
CA LYS A 12 10.07 1.35 6.84
C LYS A 12 8.69 0.67 6.73
N GLN A 13 7.92 0.71 7.81
CA GLN A 13 6.59 0.10 7.87
C GLN A 13 5.47 0.95 7.25
N LYS A 14 5.75 2.19 6.81
CA LYS A 14 4.76 3.14 6.27
C LYS A 14 3.90 2.55 5.15
N PHE A 15 4.47 1.65 4.34
CA PHE A 15 3.79 0.92 3.27
C PHE A 15 3.98 -0.60 3.38
N GLY A 16 3.90 -1.12 4.61
CA GLY A 16 3.94 -2.55 4.91
C GLY A 16 5.31 -3.20 4.85
N GLY A 17 6.39 -2.42 4.98
CA GLY A 17 7.76 -2.95 4.86
C GLY A 17 8.26 -3.05 3.42
N TYR A 18 7.51 -2.52 2.45
CA TYR A 18 7.86 -2.54 1.03
C TYR A 18 8.32 -1.15 0.54
N CYS A 19 9.11 -1.15 -0.54
CA CYS A 19 9.51 0.05 -1.23
C CYS A 19 8.26 0.78 -1.71
N ALA A 20 8.13 2.05 -1.33
CA ALA A 20 6.99 2.88 -1.67
C ALA A 20 6.79 3.01 -3.20
N TYR A 21 7.85 2.80 -3.98
CA TYR A 21 7.81 2.94 -5.44
C TYR A 21 7.58 1.62 -6.16
N CYS A 22 8.55 0.70 -6.17
CA CYS A 22 8.44 -0.56 -6.92
C CYS A 22 7.63 -1.65 -6.22
N GLY A 23 7.45 -1.56 -4.90
CA GLY A 23 6.77 -2.60 -4.11
C GLY A 23 7.66 -3.77 -3.69
N ASP A 24 8.97 -3.74 -3.96
CA ASP A 24 9.89 -4.78 -3.46
C ASP A 24 10.04 -4.71 -1.94
N GLU A 25 10.26 -5.86 -1.30
CA GLU A 25 10.50 -5.94 0.15
C GLU A 25 11.76 -5.16 0.55
N LEU A 26 11.66 -4.35 1.61
CA LEU A 26 12.80 -3.60 2.11
C LEU A 26 13.67 -4.48 3.00
N GLY A 27 14.81 -4.89 2.46
CA GLY A 27 15.86 -5.54 3.22
C GLY A 27 16.60 -4.59 4.18
N GLY A 28 17.83 -4.95 4.54
CA GLY A 28 18.67 -4.14 5.44
C GLY A 28 19.15 -2.81 4.83
N LYS A 29 19.16 -2.69 3.49
CA LYS A 29 19.63 -1.49 2.78
C LYS A 29 18.46 -0.80 2.07
N TRP A 30 18.09 0.37 2.57
CA TRP A 30 17.06 1.25 1.99
C TRP A 30 17.29 2.69 2.44
N HIS A 31 16.66 3.64 1.76
CA HIS A 31 16.82 5.07 1.99
C HIS A 31 15.48 5.78 2.24
N PRO A 32 15.44 6.76 3.15
CA PRO A 32 14.34 7.71 3.21
C PRO A 32 14.47 8.68 2.03
N ASP A 33 13.62 8.54 1.02
CA ASP A 33 13.54 9.47 -0.11
C ASP A 33 12.49 10.55 0.15
N HIS A 34 12.67 11.75 -0.40
CA HIS A 34 11.65 12.79 -0.36
C HIS A 34 10.77 12.67 -1.61
N LEU A 35 9.45 12.49 -1.42
CA LEU A 35 8.51 12.42 -2.54
C LEU A 35 8.59 13.70 -3.38
N ILE A 36 8.47 14.85 -2.72
CA ILE A 36 8.78 16.17 -3.27
C ILE A 36 10.22 16.50 -2.93
N ALA A 37 11.09 16.57 -3.94
CA ALA A 37 12.53 16.72 -3.74
C ALA A 37 12.90 17.99 -2.95
N VAL A 38 13.87 17.85 -2.04
CA VAL A 38 14.61 18.96 -1.43
C VAL A 38 15.87 19.17 -2.27
N VAL A 39 15.81 20.10 -3.23
CA VAL A 39 16.96 20.42 -4.07
C VAL A 39 17.95 21.26 -3.25
N ARG A 40 19.24 20.97 -3.37
CA ARG A 40 20.30 21.79 -2.78
C ARG A 40 20.90 22.67 -3.85
N ASP A 41 21.09 23.93 -3.50
CA ASP A 41 21.87 24.86 -4.30
C ASP A 41 23.30 24.31 -4.44
N LEU A 42 23.78 24.20 -5.68
CA LEU A 42 25.10 23.61 -5.98
C LEU A 42 26.26 24.50 -5.51
N THR A 43 26.01 25.79 -5.31
CA THR A 43 27.01 26.81 -4.95
C THR A 43 27.11 26.96 -3.44
N THR A 44 25.96 27.02 -2.75
CA THR A 44 25.88 27.26 -1.31
C THR A 44 25.64 26.00 -0.49
N GLY A 45 25.24 24.91 -1.13
CA GLY A 45 24.85 23.65 -0.48
C GLY A 45 23.53 23.72 0.30
N LYS A 46 22.88 24.90 0.35
CA LYS A 46 21.66 25.12 1.13
C LYS A 46 20.44 24.52 0.41
N PRO A 47 19.47 23.95 1.15
CA PRO A 47 18.23 23.49 0.56
C PRO A 47 17.43 24.69 0.03
N THR A 48 16.97 24.61 -1.21
CA THR A 48 16.15 25.65 -1.85
C THR A 48 14.68 25.57 -1.44
N LYS A 49 14.25 24.41 -0.92
CA LYS A 49 12.90 24.14 -0.41
C LYS A 49 12.95 23.38 0.92
N PRO A 50 13.44 24.03 2.00
CA PRO A 50 13.56 23.39 3.31
C PRO A 50 12.21 22.91 3.88
N GLU A 51 11.09 23.51 3.48
CA GLU A 51 9.73 23.12 3.85
C GLU A 51 9.36 21.70 3.42
N ASN A 52 10.02 21.16 2.40
CA ASN A 52 9.83 19.78 1.96
C ASN A 52 10.56 18.76 2.84
N ASP A 53 11.45 19.20 3.74
CA ASP A 53 12.25 18.33 4.60
C ASP A 53 11.48 17.88 5.87
N VAL A 54 10.27 17.35 5.67
CA VAL A 54 9.33 16.90 6.71
C VAL A 54 9.06 15.40 6.63
N TYR A 55 8.67 14.78 7.75
CA TYR A 55 8.51 13.33 7.86
C TYR A 55 7.40 12.77 6.94
N GLU A 56 6.33 13.54 6.74
CA GLU A 56 5.16 13.20 5.93
C GLU A 56 5.57 13.00 4.46
N ASN A 57 6.53 13.81 3.99
CA ASN A 57 7.08 13.77 2.64
C ASN A 57 8.12 12.65 2.44
N LEU A 58 8.54 11.95 3.50
CA LEU A 58 9.49 10.85 3.39
C LEU A 58 8.81 9.55 2.94
N MET A 59 9.48 8.86 2.04
CA MET A 59 9.05 7.60 1.45
C MET A 59 10.15 6.56 1.66
N PRO A 60 9.84 5.35 2.15
CA PRO A 60 10.83 4.29 2.23
C PRO A 60 11.11 3.75 0.83
N ALA A 61 12.34 3.91 0.34
CA ALA A 61 12.73 3.56 -1.02
C ALA A 61 13.89 2.55 -1.03
N CYS A 62 13.82 1.55 -1.91
CA CYS A 62 14.97 0.70 -2.19
C CYS A 62 16.08 1.53 -2.90
N THR A 63 17.33 1.08 -2.77
CA THR A 63 18.48 1.79 -3.34
C THR A 63 18.36 2.04 -4.86
N PRO A 64 17.93 1.07 -5.70
CA PRO A 64 17.73 1.30 -7.14
C PRO A 64 16.71 2.40 -7.45
N CYS A 65 15.54 2.38 -6.81
CA CYS A 65 14.51 3.40 -7.03
C CYS A 65 14.97 4.79 -6.59
N ASN A 66 15.58 4.90 -5.41
CA ASN A 66 16.11 6.18 -4.90
C ASN A 66 17.16 6.78 -5.85
N HIS A 67 18.11 5.95 -6.31
CA HIS A 67 19.15 6.40 -7.24
C HIS A 67 18.63 6.74 -8.63
N ASN A 68 17.57 6.07 -9.09
CA ASN A 68 16.98 6.34 -10.39
C ASN A 68 16.09 7.60 -10.35
N LYS A 69 15.25 7.76 -9.33
CA LYS A 69 14.38 8.93 -9.14
C LYS A 69 15.18 10.23 -8.93
N ARG A 70 16.23 10.19 -8.11
CA ARG A 70 17.02 11.39 -7.73
C ARG A 70 16.10 12.54 -7.30
N SER A 71 16.28 13.72 -7.87
CA SER A 71 15.48 14.92 -7.61
C SER A 71 14.31 15.11 -8.58
N MET A 72 13.98 14.12 -9.42
CA MET A 72 12.84 14.23 -10.33
C MET A 72 11.52 14.29 -9.56
N SER A 73 10.55 14.97 -10.15
CA SER A 73 9.15 14.86 -9.71
C SER A 73 8.65 13.43 -9.95
N LEU A 74 7.59 13.07 -9.24
CA LEU A 74 6.98 11.74 -9.38
C LEU A 74 6.52 11.48 -10.83
N GLU A 75 5.85 12.45 -11.46
CA GLU A 75 5.32 12.29 -12.82
C GLU A 75 6.43 12.27 -13.87
N SER A 76 7.45 13.14 -13.76
CA SER A 76 8.60 13.06 -14.69
C SER A 76 9.34 11.73 -14.56
N TRP A 77 9.39 11.16 -13.36
CA TRP A 77 9.96 9.83 -13.18
C TRP A 77 9.07 8.71 -13.74
N ARG A 78 7.75 8.83 -13.62
CA ARG A 78 6.78 7.91 -14.24
C ARG A 78 6.91 7.90 -15.76
N ASP A 79 7.06 9.08 -16.37
CA ASP A 79 7.30 9.23 -17.81
C ASP A 79 8.63 8.60 -18.22
N LEU A 80 9.69 8.77 -17.41
CA LEU A 80 10.99 8.15 -17.65
C LEU A 80 10.91 6.62 -17.63
N LEU A 81 10.24 6.03 -16.64
CA LEU A 81 10.04 4.58 -16.56
C LEU A 81 9.23 4.05 -17.74
N THR A 82 8.23 4.82 -18.18
CA THR A 82 7.45 4.53 -19.39
C THR A 82 8.32 4.60 -20.65
N HIS A 83 9.17 5.63 -20.75
CA HIS A 83 10.12 5.79 -21.85
C HIS A 83 11.14 4.64 -21.91
N TYR A 84 11.60 4.13 -20.77
CA TYR A 84 12.46 2.94 -20.73
C TYR A 84 11.81 1.75 -21.41
N ARG A 85 10.55 1.47 -21.06
CA ARG A 85 9.76 0.36 -21.61
C ARG A 85 9.51 0.52 -23.11
N ASP A 86 9.05 1.69 -23.53
CA ASP A 86 8.48 1.88 -24.87
C ASP A 86 9.49 2.31 -25.93
N VAL A 87 10.59 2.96 -25.51
CA VAL A 87 11.53 3.59 -26.45
C VAL A 87 12.96 3.18 -26.14
N GLN A 88 13.48 3.50 -24.96
CA GLN A 88 14.92 3.48 -24.71
C GLN A 88 15.50 2.06 -24.77
N VAL A 89 14.92 1.09 -24.07
CA VAL A 89 15.45 -0.28 -24.05
C VAL A 89 15.35 -0.92 -25.44
N ILE A 90 14.26 -0.67 -26.17
CA ILE A 90 14.05 -1.20 -27.52
C ILE A 90 15.05 -0.58 -28.50
N ARG A 91 15.29 0.74 -28.42
CA ARG A 91 16.23 1.45 -29.28
C ARG A 91 17.68 1.04 -28.99
N ASP A 92 18.06 1.01 -27.72
CA ASP A 92 19.46 0.97 -27.29
C ASP A 92 19.99 -0.45 -27.04
N CYS A 93 19.13 -1.44 -26.76
CA CYS A 93 19.55 -2.82 -26.49
C CYS A 93 19.27 -3.75 -27.69
N SER A 94 20.33 -4.13 -28.41
CA SER A 94 20.22 -5.03 -29.57
C SER A 94 19.79 -6.45 -29.19
N GLN A 95 20.16 -6.92 -27.98
CA GLN A 95 19.79 -8.22 -27.45
C GLN A 95 18.28 -8.30 -27.21
N ILE A 96 17.69 -7.28 -26.57
CA ILE A 96 16.23 -7.21 -26.38
C ILE A 96 15.51 -7.19 -27.72
N ARG A 97 15.99 -6.45 -28.71
CA ARG A 97 15.41 -6.47 -30.07
C ARG A 97 15.45 -7.86 -30.72
N HIS A 98 16.53 -8.62 -30.55
CA HIS A 98 16.59 -9.99 -31.05
C HIS A 98 15.59 -10.89 -30.31
N LEU A 99 15.54 -10.83 -28.97
CA LEU A 99 14.59 -11.61 -28.19
C LEU A 99 13.13 -11.30 -28.54
N LEU A 100 12.79 -10.04 -28.80
CA LEU A 100 11.47 -9.64 -29.31
C LEU A 100 11.15 -10.27 -30.66
N ARG A 101 12.10 -10.32 -31.61
CA ARG A 101 11.90 -10.94 -32.94
C ARG A 101 11.59 -12.44 -32.85
N PHE A 102 12.18 -13.12 -31.87
CA PHE A 102 11.92 -14.53 -31.60
C PHE A 102 10.74 -14.76 -30.66
N GLY A 103 10.04 -13.70 -30.21
CA GLY A 103 8.92 -13.81 -29.27
C GLY A 103 9.31 -14.29 -27.87
N LEU A 104 10.60 -14.20 -27.48
CA LEU A 104 11.13 -14.65 -26.20
C LEU A 104 10.99 -13.61 -25.08
N VAL A 105 10.75 -12.35 -25.45
CA VAL A 105 10.50 -11.24 -24.53
C VAL A 105 9.24 -10.52 -25.00
N GLN A 106 8.42 -10.07 -24.05
CA GLN A 106 7.31 -9.15 -24.30
C GLN A 106 7.28 -8.08 -23.21
N PHE A 107 6.99 -6.84 -23.60
CA PHE A 107 6.78 -5.76 -22.63
C PHE A 107 5.32 -5.72 -22.20
N ILE A 108 5.09 -5.63 -20.90
CA ILE A 108 3.76 -5.48 -20.33
C ILE A 108 3.33 -4.01 -20.50
N GLN A 109 2.35 -3.77 -21.38
CA GLN A 109 1.79 -2.45 -21.66
C GLN A 109 0.77 -2.04 -20.59
N LYS A 110 1.25 -1.82 -19.36
CA LYS A 110 0.47 -1.33 -18.22
C LYS A 110 1.03 -0.02 -17.72
N PRO A 111 0.19 0.93 -17.27
CA PRO A 111 0.69 2.17 -16.69
C PRO A 111 1.60 1.87 -15.50
N VAL A 112 2.64 2.68 -15.33
CA VAL A 112 3.48 2.63 -14.13
C VAL A 112 2.64 3.15 -12.98
N VAL A 113 2.37 2.29 -11.99
CA VAL A 113 1.65 2.64 -10.76
C VAL A 113 2.55 2.28 -9.59
N PHE A 114 2.85 3.27 -8.75
CA PHE A 114 3.72 3.10 -7.60
C PHE A 114 3.01 2.35 -6.47
N HIS A 115 3.77 1.61 -5.66
CA HIS A 115 3.21 0.80 -4.57
C HIS A 115 2.41 1.63 -3.57
N PHE A 116 2.89 2.82 -3.22
CA PHE A 116 2.19 3.70 -2.27
C PHE A 116 0.82 4.15 -2.79
N GLU A 117 0.63 4.29 -4.11
CA GLU A 117 -0.65 4.66 -4.72
C GLU A 117 -1.67 3.53 -4.49
N LYS A 118 -1.26 2.30 -4.80
CA LYS A 118 -2.08 1.09 -4.54
C LYS A 118 -2.35 0.90 -3.05
N TRP A 119 -1.37 1.22 -2.20
CA TRP A 119 -1.53 1.10 -0.76
C TRP A 119 -2.57 2.07 -0.21
N MET A 120 -2.67 3.28 -0.77
CA MET A 120 -3.68 4.26 -0.39
C MET A 120 -5.07 3.94 -0.97
N GLU A 121 -5.13 3.20 -2.07
CA GLU A 121 -6.37 2.70 -2.69
C GLU A 121 -6.94 1.45 -2.00
N GLN A 122 -6.18 0.77 -1.12
CA GLN A 122 -6.74 -0.34 -0.33
C GLN A 122 -7.90 0.20 0.52
N PRO A 123 -9.01 -0.57 0.63
CA PRO A 123 -10.10 -0.15 1.47
C PRO A 123 -9.55 0.02 2.89
N LYS A 124 -9.65 1.24 3.44
CA LYS A 124 -9.21 1.61 4.80
C LYS A 124 -9.82 0.72 5.89
N SER A 125 -10.85 -0.03 5.51
CA SER A 125 -11.61 -0.99 6.30
C SER A 125 -11.60 -2.35 5.59
N LYS A 126 -11.49 -3.42 6.38
CA LYS A 126 -11.66 -4.82 5.98
C LYS A 126 -13.07 -5.09 5.44
N TYR A 127 -14.05 -4.27 5.83
CA TYR A 127 -15.45 -4.40 5.44
C TYR A 127 -15.99 -3.14 4.76
N ASN A 128 -16.96 -3.31 3.86
CA ASN A 128 -17.67 -2.18 3.30
C ASN A 128 -18.72 -1.68 4.30
N TRP A 129 -18.38 -0.74 5.19
CA TRP A 129 -19.31 -0.24 6.21
C TRP A 129 -20.53 0.48 5.63
N SER A 130 -20.51 0.93 4.36
CA SER A 130 -21.65 1.55 3.70
C SER A 130 -22.83 0.59 3.45
N ILE A 131 -22.58 -0.72 3.39
CA ILE A 131 -23.64 -1.74 3.23
C ILE A 131 -24.05 -2.39 4.56
N ILE A 132 -23.34 -2.08 5.65
CA ILE A 132 -23.52 -2.71 6.96
C ILE A 132 -24.46 -1.83 7.81
N PRO A 133 -25.55 -2.38 8.37
CA PRO A 133 -26.51 -1.61 9.17
C PRO A 133 -25.85 -0.79 10.28
N GLU A 134 -26.28 0.46 10.47
CA GLU A 134 -25.65 1.44 11.38
C GLU A 134 -25.44 0.94 12.82
N HIS A 135 -26.35 0.10 13.31
CA HIS A 135 -26.26 -0.44 14.66
C HIS A 135 -25.09 -1.41 14.83
N VAL A 136 -24.60 -2.06 13.77
CA VAL A 136 -23.48 -3.02 13.85
C VAL A 136 -22.18 -2.26 14.15
N GLN A 137 -21.56 -2.58 15.29
CA GLN A 137 -20.34 -1.93 15.78
C GLN A 137 -19.07 -2.71 15.46
N PHE A 138 -19.17 -4.02 15.26
CA PHE A 138 -18.03 -4.88 14.97
C PHE A 138 -18.36 -5.82 13.81
N MET A 139 -17.40 -6.09 12.95
CA MET A 139 -17.47 -7.09 11.90
C MET A 139 -16.30 -8.05 12.04
N ALA A 140 -16.54 -9.33 11.86
CA ALA A 140 -15.51 -10.36 11.85
C ALA A 140 -15.87 -11.45 10.85
N THR A 141 -14.87 -12.10 10.26
CA THR A 141 -15.04 -13.21 9.33
C THR A 141 -14.66 -14.50 10.03
N ASP A 142 -15.55 -15.48 10.03
CA ASP A 142 -15.35 -16.81 10.61
C ASP A 142 -14.44 -17.67 9.71
N GLU A 143 -13.99 -18.83 10.18
CA GLU A 143 -13.09 -19.72 9.42
C GLU A 143 -13.71 -20.21 8.10
N ASP A 144 -15.04 -20.34 8.06
CA ASP A 144 -15.81 -20.75 6.88
C ASP A 144 -16.00 -19.63 5.83
N GLY A 145 -15.51 -18.42 6.12
CA GLY A 145 -15.64 -17.24 5.28
C GLY A 145 -16.91 -16.43 5.48
N MET A 146 -17.76 -16.79 6.45
CA MET A 146 -18.96 -16.02 6.82
C MET A 146 -18.57 -14.73 7.53
N ALA A 147 -18.98 -13.56 7.02
CA ALA A 147 -18.78 -12.30 7.74
C ALA A 147 -19.97 -12.03 8.66
N CYS A 148 -19.71 -11.81 9.94
CA CYS A 148 -20.67 -11.65 11.02
C CYS A 148 -20.54 -10.27 11.66
N GLY A 149 -21.67 -9.57 11.79
CA GLY A 149 -21.80 -8.26 12.44
C GLY A 149 -22.33 -8.35 13.86
N TRP A 150 -21.72 -7.59 14.77
CA TRP A 150 -22.00 -7.61 16.21
C TRP A 150 -22.20 -6.20 16.77
N LEU A 151 -23.07 -6.07 17.77
CA LEU A 151 -23.24 -4.84 18.57
C LEU A 151 -22.12 -4.68 19.61
N VAL A 152 -21.58 -5.80 20.06
CA VAL A 152 -20.58 -5.91 21.12
C VAL A 152 -19.38 -6.67 20.59
N LYS A 153 -18.20 -6.42 21.16
CA LYS A 153 -16.96 -7.02 20.68
C LYS A 153 -17.03 -8.56 20.83
N PRO A 154 -17.01 -9.33 19.71
CA PRO A 154 -17.00 -10.78 19.78
C PRO A 154 -15.61 -11.30 20.20
N GLN A 155 -15.55 -12.57 20.58
CA GLN A 155 -14.32 -13.31 20.88
C GLN A 155 -14.28 -14.58 20.05
N ILE A 156 -13.07 -15.07 19.78
CA ILE A 156 -12.89 -16.35 19.09
C ILE A 156 -13.33 -17.48 20.02
N MET A 157 -14.27 -18.30 19.56
CA MET A 157 -14.76 -19.48 20.27
C MET A 157 -14.84 -20.64 19.27
N GLY A 158 -13.87 -21.55 19.31
CA GLY A 158 -13.75 -22.63 18.33
C GLY A 158 -13.26 -22.11 16.98
N ASP A 159 -14.07 -22.32 15.95
CA ASP A 159 -13.84 -21.97 14.54
C ASP A 159 -14.49 -20.63 14.12
N ALA A 160 -15.05 -19.88 15.07
CA ALA A 160 -15.83 -18.70 14.77
C ALA A 160 -15.75 -17.58 15.83
N TRP A 161 -16.14 -16.38 15.42
CA TRP A 161 -16.36 -15.23 16.31
C TRP A 161 -17.74 -15.33 16.95
N ARG A 162 -17.80 -15.25 18.29
CA ARG A 162 -19.05 -15.36 19.07
C ARG A 162 -19.04 -14.40 20.26
N HIS A 163 -20.20 -14.12 20.82
CA HIS A 163 -20.33 -13.39 22.07
C HIS A 163 -21.19 -14.18 23.07
N GLN A 164 -20.77 -14.25 24.33
CA GLN A 164 -21.41 -15.11 25.35
C GLN A 164 -22.90 -14.79 25.56
N SER A 165 -23.26 -13.51 25.51
CA SER A 165 -24.66 -13.04 25.69
C SER A 165 -25.47 -12.96 24.41
N HIS A 166 -24.83 -13.05 23.23
CA HIS A 166 -25.49 -12.93 21.93
C HIS A 166 -25.04 -14.10 21.06
N LEU A 167 -25.84 -15.17 21.08
CA LEU A 167 -25.52 -16.43 20.40
C LEU A 167 -25.58 -16.34 18.86
N SER A 168 -26.10 -15.23 18.31
CA SER A 168 -26.22 -14.99 16.88
C SER A 168 -25.70 -13.60 16.48
N ALA A 169 -25.07 -13.52 15.31
CA ALA A 169 -24.73 -12.25 14.68
C ALA A 169 -26.00 -11.46 14.30
N PHE A 170 -25.91 -10.14 14.36
CA PHE A 170 -27.02 -9.21 14.03
C PHE A 170 -27.12 -8.93 12.53
N PHE A 171 -26.02 -9.14 11.81
CA PHE A 171 -25.92 -9.02 10.37
C PHE A 171 -24.96 -10.10 9.87
N ASN A 172 -25.19 -10.65 8.68
CA ASN A 172 -24.24 -11.58 8.11
C ASN A 172 -24.14 -11.42 6.59
N ILE A 173 -22.95 -11.69 6.06
CA ILE A 173 -22.69 -11.81 4.62
C ILE A 173 -22.33 -13.26 4.37
N ASP A 174 -23.23 -13.96 3.69
CA ASP A 174 -23.08 -15.38 3.42
C ASP A 174 -22.05 -15.68 2.34
N ARG A 175 -21.69 -16.96 2.23
CA ARG A 175 -20.74 -17.44 1.21
C ARG A 175 -21.20 -17.13 -0.23
N ARG A 176 -22.51 -17.04 -0.48
CA ARG A 176 -23.09 -16.70 -1.80
C ARG A 176 -22.91 -15.21 -2.12
N SER A 177 -22.86 -14.38 -1.09
CA SER A 177 -22.70 -12.93 -1.15
C SER A 177 -21.28 -12.48 -0.81
N ASN A 178 -20.31 -13.39 -0.77
CA ASN A 178 -18.92 -13.15 -0.36
C ASN A 178 -18.16 -12.15 -1.27
N TYR A 179 -18.75 -11.76 -2.41
CA TYR A 179 -18.25 -10.64 -3.20
C TYR A 179 -18.42 -9.28 -2.48
N LEU A 180 -19.36 -9.18 -1.53
CA LEU A 180 -19.57 -8.01 -0.66
C LEU A 180 -18.62 -8.00 0.56
N ASN A 181 -18.07 -9.16 0.91
CA ASN A 181 -17.05 -9.28 1.95
C ASN A 181 -15.67 -9.09 1.28
N HIS A 182 -15.00 -7.97 1.56
CA HIS A 182 -13.71 -7.65 0.94
C HIS A 182 -12.51 -8.23 1.71
N TYR A 183 -12.72 -8.76 2.91
CA TYR A 183 -11.64 -9.32 3.70
C TYR A 183 -11.16 -10.66 3.13
N ARG A 184 -9.84 -10.79 2.95
CA ARG A 184 -9.17 -11.98 2.39
C ARG A 184 -7.95 -12.43 3.22
N GLY A 185 -7.80 -11.91 4.44
CA GLY A 185 -6.71 -12.27 5.36
C GLY A 185 -7.03 -13.46 6.27
N ASP A 186 -6.20 -13.69 7.28
CA ASP A 186 -6.44 -14.70 8.33
C ASP A 186 -7.72 -14.36 9.11
N TRP A 187 -8.66 -15.29 9.21
CA TRP A 187 -9.93 -15.08 9.90
C TRP A 187 -9.75 -14.66 11.38
N LYS A 188 -8.63 -15.02 12.01
CA LYS A 188 -8.28 -14.61 13.39
C LYS A 188 -7.93 -13.14 13.51
N ASP A 189 -7.49 -12.52 12.41
CA ASP A 189 -7.19 -11.09 12.31
C ASP A 189 -8.33 -10.32 11.64
N SER A 190 -9.49 -10.93 11.42
CA SER A 190 -10.58 -10.33 10.67
C SER A 190 -11.36 -9.26 11.43
N LEU A 191 -11.37 -9.31 12.76
CA LEU A 191 -12.16 -8.39 13.58
C LEU A 191 -11.84 -6.93 13.27
N GLU A 192 -12.88 -6.15 13.01
CA GLU A 192 -12.83 -4.71 12.84
C GLU A 192 -13.99 -4.03 13.57
N GLN A 193 -13.68 -2.92 14.24
CA GLN A 193 -14.68 -2.03 14.81
C GLN A 193 -15.07 -0.96 13.78
N ARG A 194 -16.34 -0.61 13.73
CA ARG A 194 -16.87 0.48 12.89
C ARG A 194 -16.01 1.73 13.10
N PRO A 195 -15.43 2.30 12.03
CA PRO A 195 -14.71 3.55 12.13
C PRO A 195 -15.64 4.63 12.68
N GLU A 196 -15.23 5.32 13.74
CA GLU A 196 -15.89 6.54 14.16
C GLU A 196 -15.71 7.56 13.02
N GLU A 197 -16.80 7.95 12.36
CA GLU A 197 -16.78 9.15 11.53
C GLU A 197 -16.37 10.29 12.45
N LYS A 198 -15.11 10.73 12.35
CA LYS A 198 -14.69 12.00 12.92
C LYS A 198 -15.50 13.06 12.19
N SER A 199 -16.64 13.45 12.77
CA SER A 199 -17.35 14.66 12.38
C SER A 199 -16.34 15.80 12.46
N GLN A 200 -15.93 16.29 11.30
CA GLN A 200 -15.28 17.59 11.15
C GLN A 200 -16.32 18.69 11.31
#